data_AF-A0A1F3NQD7-F1
#
_entry.id   AF-A0A1F3NQD7-F1
#
_cell.length_a   1.000
_cell.length_b   1.000
_cell.length_c   1.000
_cell.angle_alpha   90.00
_cell.angle_beta   90.00
_cell.angle_gamma   90.00
#
_symmetry.space_group_name_H-M   'P 1'
#
loop_
_entity.id
_entity.type
_entity.pdbx_description
1 polymer ?
#
loop_
_entity_poly.entity_id
_entity_poly.type
_entity_poly.pdbx_seq_one_letter_code
_entity_poly.pdbx_strand_id
1 'polypeptide(L)'
;METVVSGIRPTGNLHLGNYYGAIRNFLKMQTENNCYFFIADYHALTTHPKPDDLHGNIRQVLAEYLACGINPEIATVFIQSDVPEVTELYLLLNMNAYVGELERTTSFKEKIRKHPDNINAGLLTYPVLMAADIIIHKANKVPVGKDQDQHLEMTRRFARRFNMIYEVDYFPEPDAYNFGQELIKIPGLDGTGKMGKSEGNGIFLADPPNVIRKKVMSAVTDAGPTKMGQEMSEPVSNLFTMMNVVSDRSVVKYFTDKYASCEIRYGELKKQLAEDIIRATEPIRIRINDILTDNRYLSRVVKEGSEKARASASRTIREVREIIGYKTF
;
A
#
# COMPACT_ATOMS: atom_id res chain seq x y z
N MET A 1 -20.92 5.39 -10.63
CA MET A 1 -19.72 4.57 -10.36
C MET A 1 -19.15 5.06 -9.03
N GLU A 2 -18.87 4.16 -8.08
CA GLU A 2 -18.34 4.57 -6.76
C GLU A 2 -16.89 5.07 -6.88
N THR A 3 -16.53 6.08 -6.08
CA THR A 3 -15.17 6.60 -5.99
C THR A 3 -14.37 5.77 -4.99
N VAL A 4 -13.21 5.27 -5.44
CA VAL A 4 -12.24 4.52 -4.62
C VAL A 4 -10.97 5.34 -4.48
N VAL A 5 -10.50 5.54 -3.25
CA VAL A 5 -9.21 6.22 -2.98
C VAL A 5 -8.26 5.27 -2.27
N SER A 6 -7.00 5.19 -2.71
CA SER A 6 -5.94 4.47 -2.00
C SER A 6 -4.58 5.13 -2.20
N GLY A 7 -3.74 5.11 -1.18
CA GLY A 7 -2.42 5.73 -1.21
C GLY A 7 -1.32 4.80 -0.71
N ILE A 8 -0.10 4.99 -1.22
CA ILE A 8 1.09 4.31 -0.72
C ILE A 8 2.21 5.30 -0.41
N ARG A 9 2.89 5.12 0.72
CA ARG A 9 4.06 5.93 1.06
C ARG A 9 5.29 5.49 0.24
N PRO A 10 6.08 6.44 -0.31
CA PRO A 10 7.33 6.15 -1.03
C PRO A 10 8.49 5.84 -0.06
N THR A 11 8.35 4.80 0.77
CA THR A 11 9.35 4.41 1.80
C THR A 11 10.15 3.17 1.42
N GLY A 12 10.39 2.95 0.14
CA GLY A 12 11.08 1.79 -0.43
C GLY A 12 10.21 0.99 -1.39
N ASN A 13 10.89 0.14 -2.18
CA ASN A 13 10.34 -0.63 -3.30
C ASN A 13 9.14 -1.51 -2.92
N LEU A 14 8.24 -1.69 -3.87
CA LEU A 14 7.16 -2.66 -3.80
C LEU A 14 7.72 -4.08 -3.76
N HIS A 15 7.15 -4.90 -2.89
CA HIS A 15 7.47 -6.31 -2.73
C HIS A 15 6.27 -7.20 -3.07
N LEU A 16 6.50 -8.52 -3.13
CA LEU A 16 5.44 -9.50 -3.43
C LEU A 16 4.20 -9.33 -2.55
N GLY A 17 4.40 -9.01 -1.27
CA GLY A 17 3.31 -8.68 -0.35
C GLY A 17 2.45 -7.50 -0.78
N ASN A 18 3.02 -6.43 -1.35
CA ASN A 18 2.22 -5.35 -1.91
C ASN A 18 1.45 -5.80 -3.15
N TYR A 19 2.12 -6.53 -4.05
CA TYR A 19 1.54 -6.94 -5.32
C TYR A 19 0.33 -7.86 -5.14
N TYR A 20 0.51 -8.97 -4.42
CA TYR A 20 -0.54 -9.95 -4.20
C TYR A 20 -1.53 -9.55 -3.10
N GLY A 21 -1.10 -8.73 -2.13
CA GLY A 21 -1.94 -8.29 -1.02
C GLY A 21 -2.81 -7.07 -1.34
N ALA A 22 -2.44 -6.24 -2.32
CA ALA A 22 -3.19 -5.01 -2.62
C ALA A 22 -3.29 -4.72 -4.13
N ILE A 23 -2.17 -4.66 -4.85
CA ILE A 23 -2.15 -4.12 -6.21
C ILE A 23 -3.01 -4.95 -7.18
N ARG A 24 -3.00 -6.29 -7.05
CA ARG A 24 -3.89 -7.15 -7.86
C ARG A 24 -5.37 -6.79 -7.72
N ASN A 25 -5.80 -6.37 -6.53
CA ASN A 25 -7.17 -5.90 -6.33
C ASN A 25 -7.37 -4.53 -6.98
N PHE A 26 -6.39 -3.63 -6.90
CA PHE A 26 -6.46 -2.33 -7.57
C PHE A 26 -6.63 -2.48 -9.09
N LEU A 27 -6.04 -3.51 -9.70
CA LEU A 27 -6.21 -3.79 -11.13
C LEU A 27 -7.66 -4.09 -11.53
N LYS A 28 -8.42 -4.72 -10.62
CA LYS A 28 -9.86 -4.96 -10.82
C LYS A 28 -10.67 -3.70 -10.49
N MET A 29 -10.35 -3.04 -9.38
CA MET A 29 -11.04 -1.81 -8.93
C MET A 29 -10.98 -0.70 -9.99
N GLN A 30 -9.82 -0.48 -10.62
CA GLN A 30 -9.70 0.57 -11.65
C GLN A 30 -10.68 0.38 -12.82
N THR A 31 -11.10 -0.85 -13.13
CA THR A 31 -12.07 -1.10 -14.20
C THR A 31 -13.53 -1.05 -13.76
N GLU A 32 -13.80 -1.18 -12.45
CA GLU A 32 -15.15 -1.23 -11.88
C GLU A 32 -15.54 0.09 -11.18
N ASN A 33 -14.56 0.95 -10.88
CA ASN A 33 -14.70 2.14 -10.04
C ASN A 33 -13.99 3.36 -10.62
N ASN A 34 -14.36 4.54 -10.12
CA ASN A 34 -13.61 5.76 -10.34
C ASN A 34 -12.45 5.83 -9.33
N CYS A 35 -11.26 5.41 -9.74
CA CYS A 35 -10.12 5.23 -8.84
C CYS A 35 -9.18 6.44 -8.79
N TYR A 36 -8.78 6.79 -7.57
CA TYR A 36 -7.73 7.74 -7.24
C TYR A 36 -6.64 6.99 -6.48
N PHE A 37 -5.51 6.76 -7.13
CA PHE A 37 -4.36 6.09 -6.55
C PHE A 37 -3.21 7.07 -6.42
N PHE A 38 -2.61 7.18 -5.24
CA PHE A 38 -1.62 8.21 -5.03
C PHE A 38 -0.36 7.76 -4.29
N ILE A 39 0.72 8.50 -4.54
CA ILE A 39 1.98 8.37 -3.84
C ILE A 39 1.97 9.41 -2.71
N ALA A 40 1.88 8.93 -1.48
CA ALA A 40 1.67 9.69 -0.26
C ALA A 40 3.00 10.22 0.29
N ASP A 41 3.58 11.21 -0.38
CA ASP A 41 4.90 11.76 -0.08
C ASP A 41 4.92 12.69 1.15
N TYR A 42 3.87 13.47 1.45
CA TYR A 42 3.77 14.16 2.74
C TYR A 42 3.72 13.18 3.91
N HIS A 43 2.98 12.07 3.77
CA HIS A 43 2.96 11.02 4.80
C HIS A 43 4.32 10.37 5.03
N ALA A 44 5.21 10.34 4.02
CA ALA A 44 6.56 9.82 4.21
C ALA A 44 7.36 10.69 5.19
N LEU A 45 7.15 12.01 5.20
CA LEU A 45 7.85 12.97 6.06
C LEU A 45 7.62 12.73 7.56
N THR A 46 6.50 12.10 7.94
CA THR A 46 6.22 11.72 9.35
C THR A 46 7.26 10.75 9.93
N THR A 47 8.06 10.11 9.08
CA THR A 47 9.13 9.17 9.44
C THR A 47 10.53 9.65 9.02
N HIS A 48 10.72 10.93 8.70
CA HIS A 48 12.02 11.57 8.37
C HIS A 48 12.85 10.85 7.30
N PRO A 49 12.38 10.77 6.04
CA PRO A 49 13.20 10.26 4.95
C PRO A 49 14.37 11.22 4.69
N LYS A 50 15.49 10.72 4.18
CA LYS A 50 16.57 11.59 3.72
C LYS A 50 16.12 12.30 2.44
N PRO A 51 16.47 13.60 2.26
CA PRO A 51 16.06 14.37 1.07
C PRO A 51 16.41 13.69 -0.25
N ASP A 52 17.61 13.12 -0.35
CA ASP A 52 18.11 12.46 -1.56
C ASP A 52 17.30 11.21 -1.94
N ASP A 53 16.63 10.58 -0.97
CA ASP A 53 15.87 9.34 -1.19
C ASP A 53 14.43 9.63 -1.65
N LEU A 54 13.85 10.80 -1.34
CA LEU A 54 12.41 11.03 -1.50
C LEU A 54 11.98 11.03 -2.97
N HIS A 55 12.65 11.84 -3.81
CA HIS A 55 12.31 11.94 -5.23
C HIS A 55 12.56 10.61 -5.97
N GLY A 56 13.69 9.95 -5.65
CA GLY A 56 14.00 8.62 -6.19
C GLY A 56 12.92 7.58 -5.82
N ASN A 57 12.49 7.57 -4.56
CA ASN A 57 11.45 6.65 -4.10
C ASN A 57 10.07 6.94 -4.71
N ILE A 58 9.69 8.21 -4.88
CA ILE A 58 8.45 8.59 -5.57
C ILE A 58 8.48 8.05 -7.00
N ARG A 59 9.57 8.32 -7.74
CA ARG A 59 9.74 7.87 -9.12
C ARG A 59 9.69 6.34 -9.22
N GLN A 60 10.37 5.65 -8.31
CA GLN A 60 10.41 4.19 -8.25
C GLN A 60 9.02 3.61 -8.02
N VAL A 61 8.30 4.09 -6.99
CA VAL A 61 6.95 3.58 -6.67
C VAL A 61 5.96 3.88 -7.78
N LEU A 62 6.06 5.04 -8.43
CA LEU A 62 5.24 5.37 -9.61
C LEU A 62 5.48 4.36 -10.73
N ALA A 63 6.74 4.11 -11.08
CA ALA A 63 7.10 3.14 -12.10
C ALA A 63 6.62 1.73 -11.75
N GLU A 64 6.73 1.32 -10.49
CA GLU A 64 6.26 0.03 -10.01
C GLU A 64 4.72 -0.10 -10.07
N TYR A 65 3.95 0.93 -9.73
CA TYR A 65 2.49 0.96 -9.89
C TYR A 65 2.09 0.75 -11.36
N LEU A 66 2.70 1.53 -12.27
CA LEU A 66 2.44 1.45 -13.70
C LEU A 66 2.85 0.09 -14.27
N ALA A 67 4.02 -0.42 -13.89
CA ALA A 67 4.52 -1.73 -14.30
C ALA A 67 3.69 -2.90 -13.76
N CYS A 68 3.00 -2.73 -12.63
CA CYS A 68 2.06 -3.72 -12.12
C CYS A 68 0.73 -3.75 -12.90
N GLY A 69 0.46 -2.73 -13.74
CA GLY A 69 -0.74 -2.65 -14.59
C GLY A 69 -1.75 -1.60 -14.17
N ILE A 70 -1.43 -0.72 -13.21
CA ILE A 70 -2.26 0.46 -12.96
C ILE A 70 -2.18 1.35 -14.19
N ASN A 71 -3.33 1.65 -14.79
CA ASN A 71 -3.41 2.38 -16.04
C ASN A 71 -3.83 3.84 -15.78
N PRO A 72 -2.95 4.83 -16.04
CA PRO A 72 -3.22 6.25 -15.78
C PRO A 72 -4.29 6.86 -16.70
N GLU A 73 -4.66 6.15 -17.77
CA GLU A 73 -5.79 6.50 -18.63
C GLU A 73 -7.14 6.10 -18.03
N ILE A 74 -7.15 5.09 -17.16
CA ILE A 74 -8.36 4.54 -16.53
C ILE A 74 -8.53 5.09 -15.10
N ALA A 75 -7.46 5.07 -14.31
CA ALA A 75 -7.44 5.58 -12.94
C ALA A 75 -6.64 6.89 -12.86
N THR A 76 -7.01 7.76 -11.93
CA THR A 76 -6.22 8.96 -11.62
C THR A 76 -5.04 8.55 -10.74
N VAL A 77 -3.83 8.64 -11.28
CA VAL A 77 -2.57 8.33 -10.56
C VAL A 77 -1.80 9.61 -10.30
N PHE A 78 -1.56 9.99 -9.05
CA PHE A 78 -0.95 11.28 -8.73
C PHE A 78 0.01 11.24 -7.52
N ILE A 79 0.77 12.30 -7.34
CA ILE A 79 1.64 12.50 -6.18
C ILE A 79 0.89 13.43 -5.21
N GLN A 80 0.88 13.09 -3.92
CA GLN A 80 0.11 13.83 -2.92
C GLN A 80 0.49 15.32 -2.86
N SER A 81 1.79 15.63 -2.90
CA SER A 81 2.26 17.02 -2.89
C SER A 81 1.93 17.84 -4.14
N ASP A 82 1.55 17.21 -5.26
CA ASP A 82 1.09 17.91 -6.46
C ASP A 82 -0.37 18.38 -6.35
N VAL A 83 -1.06 18.04 -5.25
CA VAL A 83 -2.45 18.45 -4.96
C VAL A 83 -2.45 19.34 -3.71
N PRO A 84 -2.08 20.64 -3.83
CA PRO A 84 -1.95 21.54 -2.69
C PRO A 84 -3.27 21.72 -1.91
N GLU A 85 -4.41 21.49 -2.55
CA GLU A 85 -5.73 21.48 -1.93
C GLU A 85 -5.85 20.51 -0.74
N VAL A 86 -5.07 19.41 -0.75
CA VAL A 86 -4.98 18.48 0.39
C VAL A 86 -4.50 19.19 1.65
N THR A 87 -3.53 20.11 1.51
CA THR A 87 -2.97 20.84 2.66
C THR A 87 -3.96 21.81 3.27
N GLU A 88 -4.80 22.44 2.45
CA GLU A 88 -5.87 23.32 2.91
C GLU A 88 -6.96 22.52 3.62
N LEU A 89 -7.43 21.42 3.03
CA LEU A 89 -8.42 20.58 3.69
C LEU A 89 -7.88 20.00 5.00
N TYR A 90 -6.63 19.56 5.01
CA TYR A 90 -5.95 19.10 6.22
C TYR A 90 -5.93 20.18 7.31
N LEU A 91 -5.60 21.43 6.99
CA LEU A 91 -5.67 22.54 7.93
C LEU A 91 -7.08 22.71 8.51
N LEU A 92 -8.09 22.74 7.64
CA LEU A 92 -9.49 22.94 8.04
C LEU A 92 -10.01 21.80 8.91
N LEU A 93 -9.65 20.55 8.59
CA LEU A 93 -10.00 19.39 9.41
C LEU A 93 -9.28 19.40 10.77
N ASN A 94 -8.06 19.93 10.87
CA ASN A 94 -7.39 20.02 12.17
C ASN A 94 -8.13 20.93 13.17
N MET A 95 -8.91 21.91 12.69
CA MET A 95 -9.74 22.76 13.57
C MET A 95 -10.85 21.97 14.28
N ASN A 96 -11.16 20.76 13.80
CA ASN A 96 -12.16 19.89 14.40
C ASN A 96 -11.58 18.57 14.94
N ALA A 97 -10.27 18.34 14.86
CA ALA A 97 -9.60 17.14 15.36
C ALA A 97 -9.08 17.36 16.80
N TYR A 98 -9.60 16.60 17.77
CA TYR A 98 -9.22 16.79 19.17
C TYR A 98 -7.92 16.06 19.52
N VAL A 99 -7.04 16.70 20.29
CA VAL A 99 -5.73 16.12 20.66
C VAL A 99 -5.90 14.75 21.36
N GLY A 100 -6.80 14.66 22.34
CA GLY A 100 -6.99 13.42 23.12
C GLY A 100 -7.52 12.22 22.31
N GLU A 101 -8.21 12.42 21.17
CA GLU A 101 -8.56 11.30 20.28
C GLU A 101 -7.40 10.86 19.38
N LEU A 102 -6.52 11.80 18.99
CA LEU A 102 -5.33 11.51 18.19
C LEU A 102 -4.30 10.71 19.01
N GLU A 103 -4.03 11.14 20.25
CA GLU A 103 -3.08 10.47 21.16
C GLU A 103 -3.51 9.04 21.55
N ARG A 104 -4.81 8.73 21.43
CA ARG A 104 -5.35 7.41 21.77
C ARG A 104 -5.21 6.38 20.65
N THR A 105 -4.86 6.79 19.42
CA THR A 105 -4.68 5.86 18.30
C THR A 105 -3.58 4.85 18.59
N THR A 106 -3.80 3.59 18.21
CA THR A 106 -2.84 2.51 18.48
C THR A 106 -1.56 2.72 17.67
N SER A 107 -1.71 3.16 16.43
CA SER A 107 -0.61 3.46 15.51
C SER A 107 0.30 4.58 16.02
N PHE A 108 -0.24 5.64 16.63
CA PHE A 108 0.55 6.69 17.26
C PHE A 108 1.33 6.14 18.46
N LYS A 109 0.65 5.45 19.38
CA LYS A 109 1.26 4.84 20.58
C LYS A 109 2.39 3.89 20.22
N GLU A 110 2.23 3.09 19.17
CA GLU A 110 3.29 2.19 18.69
C GLU A 110 4.47 2.95 18.09
N LYS A 111 4.23 3.98 17.28
CA LYS A 111 5.30 4.77 16.63
C LYS A 111 6.12 5.55 17.65
N ILE A 112 5.50 6.19 18.65
CA ILE A 112 6.24 6.91 19.70
C ILE A 112 7.04 5.95 20.60
N ARG A 113 6.57 4.71 20.81
CA ARG A 113 7.34 3.68 21.54
C ARG A 113 8.57 3.23 20.76
N LYS A 114 8.46 3.10 19.44
CA LYS A 114 9.57 2.69 18.56
C LYS A 114 10.55 3.83 18.27
N HIS A 115 10.07 5.07 18.28
CA HIS A 115 10.85 6.26 17.96
C HIS A 115 10.61 7.36 19.01
N PRO A 116 11.06 7.16 20.26
CA PRO A 116 10.78 8.09 21.36
C PRO A 116 11.34 9.50 21.13
N ASP A 117 12.41 9.62 20.34
CA ASP A 117 13.04 10.90 20.03
C ASP A 117 12.36 11.65 18.86
N ASN A 118 11.32 11.07 18.25
CA ASN A 118 10.64 11.62 17.08
C ASN A 118 9.12 11.69 17.30
N ILE A 119 8.71 12.47 18.31
CA ILE A 119 7.30 12.76 18.60
C ILE A 119 7.01 14.18 18.12
N ASN A 120 6.38 14.32 16.95
CA ASN A 120 6.12 15.61 16.33
C ASN A 120 4.63 15.77 15.94
N ALA A 121 4.21 17.01 15.68
CA ALA A 121 2.83 17.33 15.35
C ALA A 121 2.33 16.56 14.12
N GLY A 122 3.14 16.47 13.05
CA GLY A 122 2.77 15.73 11.84
C GLY A 122 2.55 14.24 12.11
N LEU A 123 3.32 13.63 13.00
CA LEU A 123 3.11 12.25 13.44
C LEU A 123 1.83 12.09 14.29
N LEU A 124 1.43 13.10 15.05
CA LEU A 124 0.18 13.06 15.81
C LEU A 124 -1.05 13.24 14.90
N THR A 125 -0.95 14.14 13.92
CA THR A 125 -2.06 14.57 13.07
C THR A 125 -2.12 13.86 11.71
N TYR A 126 -1.20 12.92 11.40
CA TYR A 126 -1.25 12.17 10.14
C TYR A 126 -2.58 11.44 9.87
N PRO A 127 -3.38 10.99 10.86
CA PRO A 127 -4.70 10.43 10.56
C PRO A 127 -5.67 11.48 10.01
N VAL A 128 -5.50 12.76 10.38
CA VAL A 128 -6.26 13.89 9.82
C VAL A 128 -5.83 14.14 8.37
N LEU A 129 -4.52 14.06 8.08
CA LEU A 129 -4.00 14.15 6.71
C LEU A 129 -4.55 13.02 5.84
N MET A 130 -4.55 11.78 6.36
CA MET A 130 -5.14 10.63 5.67
C MET A 130 -6.63 10.82 5.40
N ALA A 131 -7.38 11.36 6.36
CA ALA A 131 -8.79 11.68 6.16
C ALA A 131 -8.98 12.74 5.07
N ALA A 132 -8.13 13.78 5.04
CA ALA A 132 -8.14 14.78 3.97
C ALA A 132 -7.92 14.14 2.60
N ASP A 133 -6.89 13.29 2.45
CA ASP A 133 -6.60 12.58 1.19
C ASP A 133 -7.80 11.76 0.69
N ILE A 134 -8.55 11.14 1.60
CA ILE A 134 -9.70 10.30 1.28
C ILE A 134 -10.92 11.14 0.88
N ILE A 135 -11.32 12.09 1.73
CA ILE A 135 -12.61 12.78 1.56
C ILE A 135 -12.54 13.93 0.56
N ILE A 136 -11.35 14.44 0.23
CA ILE A 136 -11.18 15.49 -0.78
C ILE A 136 -11.69 15.06 -2.16
N HIS A 137 -11.60 13.76 -2.46
CA HIS A 137 -12.12 13.15 -3.68
C HIS A 137 -13.51 12.55 -3.52
N LYS A 138 -14.19 12.79 -2.39
CA LYS A 138 -15.52 12.22 -2.07
C LYS A 138 -15.54 10.69 -2.16
N ALA A 139 -14.51 10.04 -1.61
CA ALA A 139 -14.41 8.58 -1.63
C ALA A 139 -15.66 7.91 -1.00
N ASN A 140 -16.23 6.95 -1.71
CA ASN A 140 -17.24 6.05 -1.16
C ASN A 140 -16.58 4.82 -0.53
N LYS A 141 -15.42 4.43 -1.05
CA LYS A 141 -14.75 3.16 -0.79
C LYS A 141 -13.25 3.38 -0.62
N VAL A 142 -12.65 2.70 0.36
CA VAL A 142 -11.19 2.74 0.60
C VAL A 142 -10.69 1.31 0.78
N PRO A 143 -9.76 0.83 -0.08
CA PRO A 143 -9.27 -0.53 0.01
C PRO A 143 -8.16 -0.58 1.08
N VAL A 144 -8.54 -1.09 2.24
CA VAL A 144 -7.66 -1.17 3.40
C VAL A 144 -7.66 -2.55 4.02
N GLY A 145 -6.53 -2.92 4.62
CA GLY A 145 -6.44 -4.08 5.51
C GLY A 145 -7.01 -3.77 6.89
N LYS A 146 -7.30 -4.82 7.67
CA LYS A 146 -7.83 -4.72 9.04
C LYS A 146 -6.99 -3.83 9.97
N ASP A 147 -5.68 -3.71 9.70
CA ASP A 147 -4.76 -2.86 10.46
C ASP A 147 -5.02 -1.35 10.28
N GLN A 148 -5.82 -0.96 9.29
CA GLN A 148 -6.16 0.43 9.01
C GLN A 148 -7.62 0.77 9.35
N ASP A 149 -8.40 -0.16 9.89
CA ASP A 149 -9.81 0.06 10.23
C ASP A 149 -9.98 1.25 11.20
N GLN A 150 -9.03 1.42 12.13
CA GLN A 150 -9.02 2.58 13.02
C GLN A 150 -8.91 3.91 12.27
N HIS A 151 -8.04 4.01 11.25
CA HIS A 151 -7.87 5.25 10.48
C HIS A 151 -9.08 5.53 9.58
N LEU A 152 -9.68 4.48 9.03
CA LEU A 152 -10.92 4.62 8.25
C LEU A 152 -12.07 5.12 9.14
N GLU A 153 -12.21 4.59 10.35
CA GLU A 153 -13.22 5.08 11.30
C GLU A 153 -12.97 6.53 11.72
N MET A 154 -11.70 6.92 11.93
CA MET A 154 -11.37 8.33 12.16
C MET A 154 -11.77 9.21 10.98
N THR A 155 -11.58 8.74 9.75
CA THR A 155 -11.99 9.46 8.53
C THR A 155 -13.49 9.69 8.51
N ARG A 156 -14.30 8.65 8.78
CA ARG A 156 -15.76 8.80 8.92
C ARG A 156 -16.14 9.79 9.99
N ARG A 157 -15.49 9.71 11.15
CA ARG A 157 -15.73 10.62 12.27
C ARG A 157 -15.43 12.07 11.91
N PHE A 158 -14.34 12.36 11.20
CA PHE A 158 -14.01 13.72 10.76
C PHE A 158 -15.00 14.23 9.70
N ALA A 159 -15.39 13.39 8.75
CA ALA A 159 -16.43 13.71 7.77
C ALA A 159 -17.77 14.06 8.45
N ARG A 160 -18.25 13.18 9.35
CA ARG A 160 -19.47 13.38 10.12
C ARG A 160 -19.42 14.65 10.98
N ARG A 161 -18.28 14.89 11.62
CA ARG A 161 -18.08 16.07 12.48
C ARG A 161 -18.11 17.36 11.65
N PHE A 162 -17.47 17.39 10.48
CA PHE A 162 -17.56 18.52 9.56
C PHE A 162 -19.02 18.80 9.18
N ASN A 163 -19.73 17.77 8.71
CA ASN A 163 -21.15 17.85 8.34
C ASN A 163 -22.02 18.39 9.49
N MET A 164 -21.79 17.92 10.72
CA MET A 164 -22.53 18.36 11.90
C MET A 164 -22.22 19.80 12.31
N ILE A 165 -20.95 20.21 12.30
CA ILE A 165 -20.53 21.56 12.70
C ILE A 165 -21.14 22.62 11.78
N TYR A 166 -21.19 22.34 10.47
CA TYR A 166 -21.69 23.28 9.47
C TYR A 166 -23.14 23.01 9.04
N GLU A 167 -23.82 22.06 9.69
CA GLU A 167 -25.23 21.71 9.42
C GLU A 167 -25.51 21.35 7.94
N VAL A 168 -24.62 20.55 7.34
CA VAL A 168 -24.69 20.10 5.94
C VAL A 168 -24.56 18.59 5.83
N ASP A 169 -25.05 18.02 4.73
CA ASP A 169 -24.70 16.65 4.30
C ASP A 169 -23.75 16.73 3.10
N TYR A 170 -22.46 16.89 3.37
CA TYR A 170 -21.48 17.21 2.34
C TYR A 170 -20.45 16.10 2.12
N PHE A 171 -19.73 15.68 3.17
CA PHE A 171 -18.76 14.59 3.04
C PHE A 171 -19.41 13.22 3.24
N PRO A 172 -19.20 12.26 2.32
CA PRO A 172 -19.63 10.89 2.54
C PRO A 172 -18.77 10.21 3.60
N GLU A 173 -19.33 9.19 4.23
CA GLU A 173 -18.58 8.28 5.12
C GLU A 173 -18.09 7.07 4.31
N PRO A 174 -16.77 6.92 4.08
CA PRO A 174 -16.25 5.84 3.22
C PRO A 174 -16.34 4.45 3.87
N ASP A 175 -16.65 3.42 3.09
CA ASP A 175 -16.58 2.02 3.54
C ASP A 175 -15.25 1.36 3.22
N ALA A 176 -14.90 0.34 4.02
CA ALA A 176 -13.79 -0.55 3.68
C ALA A 176 -14.16 -1.31 2.41
N TYR A 177 -13.22 -1.39 1.46
CA TYR A 177 -13.48 -2.03 0.17
C TYR A 177 -12.58 -3.23 -0.04
N ASN A 178 -13.20 -4.40 -0.07
CA ASN A 178 -12.58 -5.66 -0.43
C ASN A 178 -13.56 -6.44 -1.31
N PHE A 179 -13.05 -7.39 -2.09
CA PHE A 179 -13.88 -8.24 -2.95
C PHE A 179 -14.48 -9.45 -2.19
N GLY A 180 -14.62 -9.38 -0.87
CA GLY A 180 -15.07 -10.51 -0.04
C GLY A 180 -14.10 -11.70 0.02
N GLN A 181 -12.93 -11.58 -0.59
CA GLN A 181 -11.83 -12.55 -0.49
C GLN A 181 -10.85 -12.08 0.58
N GLU A 182 -10.35 -13.00 1.40
CA GLU A 182 -9.26 -12.68 2.31
C GLU A 182 -8.05 -12.19 1.51
N LEU A 183 -7.54 -11.01 1.88
CA LEU A 183 -6.31 -10.48 1.29
C LEU A 183 -5.19 -11.47 1.56
N ILE A 184 -4.51 -11.89 0.49
CA ILE A 184 -3.39 -12.82 0.62
C ILE A 184 -2.25 -12.10 1.35
N LYS A 185 -2.02 -12.52 2.60
CA LYS A 185 -0.90 -12.02 3.38
C LYS A 185 0.35 -12.81 3.00
N ILE A 186 1.21 -12.22 2.18
CA ILE A 186 2.48 -12.85 1.80
C ILE A 186 3.45 -12.81 2.99
N PRO A 187 3.93 -13.97 3.47
CA PRO A 187 4.87 -14.03 4.59
C PRO A 187 6.28 -13.58 4.21
N GLY A 188 7.10 -13.28 5.22
CA GLY A 188 8.51 -12.93 5.07
C GLY A 188 9.41 -14.15 4.95
N LEU A 189 10.59 -13.98 4.34
CA LEU A 189 11.59 -15.05 4.23
C LEU A 189 12.27 -15.40 5.55
N ASP A 190 12.19 -14.51 6.55
CA ASP A 190 12.72 -14.67 7.90
C ASP A 190 11.83 -15.54 8.82
N GLY A 191 10.74 -16.10 8.28
CA GLY A 191 9.77 -16.89 9.04
C GLY A 191 8.70 -16.04 9.71
N THR A 192 8.71 -14.72 9.55
CA THR A 192 7.64 -13.86 10.05
C THR A 192 6.39 -13.95 9.18
N GLY A 193 5.22 -13.88 9.80
CA GLY A 193 3.95 -13.91 9.07
C GLY A 193 3.63 -12.68 8.20
N LYS A 194 4.57 -11.75 7.94
CA LYS A 194 4.35 -10.59 7.05
C LYS A 194 5.64 -10.15 6.35
N MET A 195 5.60 -10.06 5.02
CA MET A 195 6.68 -9.50 4.25
C MET A 195 6.86 -7.98 4.52
N GLY A 196 8.08 -7.58 4.85
CA GLY A 196 8.45 -6.19 5.11
C GLY A 196 9.31 -5.55 4.02
N LYS A 197 9.67 -4.28 4.23
CA LYS A 197 10.59 -3.51 3.37
C LYS A 197 12.08 -3.71 3.70
N SER A 198 12.42 -4.58 4.66
CA SER A 198 13.80 -4.90 5.01
C SER A 198 14.39 -5.94 4.05
N GLU A 199 15.66 -5.77 3.67
CA GLU A 199 16.34 -6.62 2.67
C GLU A 199 16.35 -8.11 3.02
N GLY A 200 16.39 -8.46 4.31
CA GLY A 200 16.41 -9.85 4.79
C GLY A 200 15.05 -10.56 4.80
N ASN A 201 13.95 -9.82 4.65
CA ASN A 201 12.59 -10.34 4.76
C ASN A 201 11.85 -10.27 3.41
N GLY A 202 12.07 -9.22 2.62
CA GLY A 202 11.30 -8.92 1.41
C GLY A 202 11.92 -9.37 0.09
N ILE A 203 11.04 -9.82 -0.83
CA ILE A 203 11.35 -9.98 -2.25
C ILE A 203 10.72 -8.82 -3.02
N PHE A 204 11.55 -7.95 -3.58
CA PHE A 204 11.10 -6.76 -4.30
C PHE A 204 10.76 -7.09 -5.75
N LEU A 205 9.79 -6.38 -6.32
CA LEU A 205 9.37 -6.59 -7.71
C LEU A 205 10.47 -6.24 -8.71
N ALA A 206 11.37 -5.33 -8.33
CA ALA A 206 12.52 -4.92 -9.11
C ALA A 206 13.77 -5.80 -8.90
N ASP A 207 13.75 -6.76 -7.96
CA ASP A 207 14.92 -7.59 -7.65
C ASP A 207 15.35 -8.40 -8.90
N PRO A 208 16.65 -8.40 -9.26
CA PRO A 208 17.13 -9.23 -10.36
C PRO A 208 17.14 -10.72 -9.97
N PRO A 209 17.10 -11.64 -10.96
CA PRO A 209 16.98 -13.08 -10.70
C PRO A 209 18.03 -13.66 -9.75
N ASN A 210 19.28 -13.19 -9.81
CA ASN A 210 20.34 -13.63 -8.90
C ASN A 210 20.08 -13.22 -7.44
N VAL A 211 19.51 -12.03 -7.20
CA VAL A 211 19.14 -11.55 -5.87
C VAL A 211 17.97 -12.34 -5.32
N ILE A 212 16.94 -12.61 -6.15
CA ILE A 212 15.79 -13.44 -5.74
C ILE A 212 16.26 -14.84 -5.33
N ARG A 213 17.09 -15.50 -6.15
CA ARG A 213 17.68 -16.81 -5.81
C ARG A 213 18.41 -16.77 -4.48
N LYS A 214 19.27 -15.78 -4.26
CA LYS A 214 20.02 -15.64 -3.00
C LYS A 214 19.10 -15.50 -1.80
N LYS A 215 18.10 -14.61 -1.88
CA LYS A 215 17.14 -14.35 -0.81
C LYS A 215 16.31 -15.59 -0.47
N VAL A 216 15.73 -16.25 -1.48
CA VAL A 216 14.90 -17.45 -1.28
C VAL A 216 15.71 -18.62 -0.72
N MET A 217 16.96 -18.78 -1.15
CA MET A 217 17.83 -19.83 -0.61
C MET A 217 18.12 -19.64 0.90
N SER A 218 18.21 -18.38 1.36
CA SER A 218 18.39 -18.05 2.78
C SER A 218 17.11 -18.12 3.63
N ALA A 219 15.94 -18.43 3.05
CA ALA A 219 14.69 -18.43 3.79
C ALA A 219 14.71 -19.43 4.96
N VAL A 220 14.09 -19.08 6.08
CA VAL A 220 14.07 -19.92 7.29
C VAL A 220 13.22 -21.16 7.05
N THR A 221 13.74 -22.33 7.42
CA THR A 221 13.06 -23.64 7.39
C THR A 221 13.40 -24.42 8.66
N ASP A 222 12.73 -25.54 8.89
CA ASP A 222 13.06 -26.48 9.98
C ASP A 222 13.95 -27.64 9.50
N ALA A 223 14.08 -28.69 10.32
CA ALA A 223 14.85 -29.90 10.02
C ALA A 223 14.12 -30.92 9.10
N GLY A 224 12.87 -30.64 8.74
CA GLY A 224 11.98 -31.54 8.01
C GLY A 224 11.03 -32.33 8.92
N PRO A 225 9.96 -32.89 8.35
CA PRO A 225 9.01 -33.71 9.11
C PRO A 225 9.64 -35.07 9.47
N THR A 226 9.36 -35.52 10.69
CA THR A 226 9.90 -36.79 11.23
C THR A 226 8.86 -37.92 11.22
N LYS A 227 7.60 -37.58 10.95
CA LYS A 227 6.46 -38.51 10.89
C LYS A 227 5.57 -38.14 9.70
N MET A 228 4.98 -39.15 9.09
CA MET A 228 4.05 -38.93 7.98
C MET A 228 2.88 -38.05 8.42
N GLY A 229 2.56 -37.04 7.62
CA GLY A 229 1.47 -36.10 7.91
C GLY A 229 1.71 -35.17 9.10
N GLN A 230 2.96 -35.02 9.58
CA GLN A 230 3.30 -34.01 10.58
C GLN A 230 2.86 -32.62 10.09
N GLU A 231 2.38 -31.76 10.99
CA GLU A 231 2.05 -30.38 10.65
C GLU A 231 3.29 -29.57 10.25
N MET A 232 3.12 -28.60 9.35
CA MET A 232 4.18 -27.67 8.96
C MET A 232 4.48 -26.70 10.09
N SER A 233 5.77 -26.49 10.38
CA SER A 233 6.17 -25.33 11.17
C SER A 233 5.81 -24.04 10.45
N GLU A 234 5.65 -22.94 11.19
CA GLU A 234 5.29 -21.64 10.62
C GLU A 234 6.24 -21.20 9.48
N PRO A 235 7.58 -21.29 9.61
CA PRO A 235 8.48 -20.92 8.51
C PRO A 235 8.29 -21.77 7.25
N VAL A 236 7.99 -23.06 7.38
CA VAL A 236 7.74 -23.94 6.23
C VAL A 236 6.39 -23.63 5.60
N SER A 237 5.34 -23.49 6.41
CA SER A 237 4.01 -23.08 5.95
C SER A 237 4.04 -21.75 5.20
N ASN A 238 4.91 -20.83 5.64
CA ASN A 238 5.15 -19.56 4.96
C ASN A 238 5.69 -19.72 3.53
N LEU A 239 6.62 -20.67 3.30
CA LEU A 239 7.12 -20.98 1.97
C LEU A 239 6.03 -21.59 1.08
N PHE A 240 5.20 -22.48 1.62
CA PHE A 240 4.07 -23.05 0.90
C PHE A 240 2.99 -22.01 0.58
N THR A 241 2.78 -21.04 1.46
CA THR A 241 1.90 -19.89 1.21
C THR A 241 2.37 -19.10 -0.01
N MET A 242 3.67 -18.81 -0.12
CA MET A 242 4.22 -18.17 -1.33
C MET A 242 4.09 -19.07 -2.56
N MET A 243 4.38 -20.37 -2.43
CA MET A 243 4.28 -21.32 -3.54
C MET A 243 2.86 -21.38 -4.11
N ASN A 244 1.83 -21.40 -3.26
CA ASN A 244 0.43 -21.36 -3.68
C ASN A 244 0.06 -20.13 -4.54
N VAL A 245 0.85 -19.07 -4.45
CA VAL A 245 0.58 -17.79 -5.12
C VAL A 245 1.32 -17.68 -6.45
N VAL A 246 2.53 -18.25 -6.56
CA VAL A 246 3.46 -18.06 -7.69
C VAL A 246 3.70 -19.31 -8.54
N SER A 247 3.45 -20.49 -7.97
CA SER A 247 3.74 -21.77 -8.61
C SER A 247 2.49 -22.43 -9.17
N ASP A 248 2.68 -23.30 -10.16
CA ASP A 248 1.61 -24.16 -10.67
C ASP A 248 1.10 -25.13 -9.60
N ARG A 249 -0.18 -25.48 -9.67
CA ARG A 249 -0.81 -26.41 -8.70
C ARG A 249 -0.12 -27.77 -8.64
N SER A 250 0.46 -28.24 -9.74
CA SER A 250 1.22 -29.50 -9.79
C SER A 250 2.52 -29.41 -8.98
N VAL A 251 3.22 -28.28 -9.02
CA VAL A 251 4.44 -28.02 -8.25
C VAL A 251 4.13 -27.95 -6.76
N VAL A 252 3.08 -27.21 -6.39
CA VAL A 252 2.59 -27.14 -5.00
C VAL A 252 2.29 -28.55 -4.50
N LYS A 253 1.49 -29.32 -5.27
CA LYS A 253 1.11 -30.68 -4.90
C LYS A 253 2.33 -31.58 -4.72
N TYR A 254 3.29 -31.53 -5.64
CA TYR A 254 4.53 -32.30 -5.55
C TYR A 254 5.26 -32.05 -4.22
N PHE A 255 5.48 -30.80 -3.84
CA PHE A 255 6.17 -30.48 -2.59
C PHE A 255 5.33 -30.78 -1.34
N THR A 256 4.01 -30.62 -1.40
CA THR A 256 3.12 -30.99 -0.30
C THR A 256 3.16 -32.50 -0.06
N ASP A 257 3.11 -33.31 -1.12
CA ASP A 257 3.20 -34.77 -1.03
C ASP A 257 4.57 -35.19 -0.47
N LYS A 258 5.66 -34.57 -0.95
CA LYS A 258 7.02 -34.83 -0.44
C LYS A 258 7.20 -34.44 1.02
N TYR A 259 6.55 -33.36 1.47
CA TYR A 259 6.54 -32.99 2.88
C TYR A 259 5.79 -34.05 3.70
N ALA A 260 4.57 -34.42 3.27
CA ALA A 260 3.74 -35.39 3.96
C ALA A 260 4.38 -36.79 4.06
N SER A 261 5.21 -37.17 3.07
CA SER A 261 5.92 -38.46 3.02
C SER A 261 7.31 -38.45 3.67
N CYS A 262 7.74 -37.35 4.28
CA CYS A 262 9.07 -37.18 4.86
C CYS A 262 10.23 -37.28 3.84
N GLU A 263 9.97 -37.00 2.57
CA GLU A 263 10.98 -37.04 1.49
C GLU A 263 11.41 -35.66 1.01
N ILE A 264 10.86 -34.59 1.61
CA ILE A 264 11.11 -33.23 1.19
C ILE A 264 12.58 -32.84 1.33
N ARG A 265 13.09 -32.16 0.30
CA ARG A 265 14.40 -31.51 0.31
C ARG A 265 14.20 -30.00 0.19
N TYR A 266 14.40 -29.27 1.28
CA TYR A 266 14.19 -27.82 1.28
C TYR A 266 15.07 -27.06 0.28
N GLY A 267 16.26 -27.58 -0.03
CA GLY A 267 17.11 -27.01 -1.08
C GLY A 267 16.45 -27.08 -2.48
N GLU A 268 15.73 -28.15 -2.79
CA GLU A 268 14.99 -28.30 -4.05
C GLU A 268 13.72 -27.44 -4.05
N LEU A 269 12.99 -27.42 -2.94
CA LEU A 269 11.82 -26.56 -2.76
C LEU A 269 12.17 -25.09 -2.97
N LYS A 270 13.24 -24.61 -2.32
CA LYS A 270 13.69 -23.21 -2.43
C LYS A 270 14.16 -22.85 -3.83
N LYS A 271 14.86 -23.76 -4.51
CA LYS A 271 15.25 -23.57 -5.92
C LYS A 271 14.03 -23.42 -6.82
N GLN A 272 13.05 -24.32 -6.69
CA GLN A 272 11.83 -24.24 -7.49
C GLN A 272 11.05 -22.95 -7.20
N LEU A 273 10.85 -22.62 -5.92
CA LEU A 273 10.17 -21.40 -5.50
C LEU A 273 10.86 -20.15 -6.05
N ALA A 274 12.20 -20.10 -6.06
CA ALA A 274 12.93 -18.98 -6.63
C ALA A 274 12.67 -18.81 -8.13
N GLU A 275 12.68 -19.89 -8.91
CA GLU A 275 12.39 -19.82 -10.36
C GLU A 275 10.95 -19.43 -10.64
N ASP A 276 9.99 -19.91 -9.84
CA ASP A 276 8.58 -19.55 -10.00
C ASP A 276 8.34 -18.05 -9.66
N ILE A 277 9.00 -17.54 -8.61
CA ILE A 277 8.98 -16.12 -8.28
C ILE A 277 9.60 -15.29 -9.41
N ILE A 278 10.76 -15.68 -9.94
CA ILE A 278 11.40 -15.00 -11.06
C ILE A 278 10.47 -14.97 -12.27
N ARG A 279 9.86 -16.11 -12.62
CA ARG A 279 8.92 -16.18 -13.74
C ARG A 279 7.73 -15.22 -13.54
N ALA A 280 7.24 -15.10 -12.31
CA ALA A 280 6.14 -14.21 -11.98
C ALA A 280 6.54 -12.72 -11.99
N THR A 281 7.74 -12.37 -11.55
CA THR A 281 8.18 -10.97 -11.41
C THR A 281 8.94 -10.42 -12.62
N GLU A 282 9.57 -11.25 -13.45
CA GLU A 282 10.41 -10.79 -14.56
C GLU A 282 9.67 -9.88 -15.55
N PRO A 283 8.41 -10.16 -15.97
CA PRO A 283 7.67 -9.23 -16.82
C PRO A 283 7.40 -7.88 -16.16
N ILE A 284 7.19 -7.87 -14.83
CA ILE A 284 6.99 -6.64 -14.07
C ILE A 284 8.32 -5.87 -13.98
N ARG A 285 9.42 -6.55 -13.67
CA ARG A 285 10.77 -5.97 -13.58
C ARG A 285 11.22 -5.33 -14.89
N ILE A 286 10.99 -5.99 -16.03
CA ILE A 286 11.31 -5.43 -17.35
C ILE A 286 10.54 -4.12 -17.54
N ARG A 287 9.21 -4.13 -17.31
CA ARG A 287 8.39 -2.91 -17.40
C ARG A 287 8.83 -1.81 -16.44
N ILE A 288 9.22 -2.15 -15.21
CA ILE A 288 9.76 -1.18 -14.24
C ILE A 288 10.97 -0.47 -14.86
N ASN A 289 11.93 -1.23 -15.37
CA ASN A 289 13.16 -0.67 -15.95
C ASN A 289 12.87 0.18 -17.18
N ASP A 290 12.00 -0.29 -18.08
CA ASP A 290 11.62 0.45 -19.28
C ASP A 290 10.99 1.81 -18.90
N ILE A 291 10.01 1.80 -17.99
CA ILE A 291 9.33 3.00 -17.51
C ILE A 291 10.30 3.96 -16.80
N LEU A 292 11.23 3.43 -16.00
CA LEU A 292 12.24 4.24 -15.32
C LEU A 292 13.23 4.90 -16.27
N THR A 293 13.40 4.38 -17.49
CA THR A 293 14.23 5.04 -18.50
C THR A 293 13.44 6.06 -19.33
N ASP A 294 12.11 5.93 -19.40
CA ASP A 294 11.24 6.86 -20.13
C ASP A 294 10.80 8.06 -19.26
N ASN A 295 11.69 9.05 -19.18
CA ASN A 295 11.40 10.32 -18.50
C ASN A 295 10.17 11.05 -19.05
N ARG A 296 9.93 11.00 -20.36
CA ARG A 296 8.82 11.73 -20.97
C ARG A 296 7.50 11.12 -20.57
N TYR A 297 7.42 9.78 -20.56
CA TYR A 297 6.24 9.07 -20.11
C TYR A 297 5.92 9.37 -18.64
N LEU A 298 6.90 9.25 -17.73
CA LEU A 298 6.69 9.53 -16.31
C LEU A 298 6.25 10.98 -16.06
N SER A 299 6.91 11.96 -16.70
CA SER A 299 6.50 13.37 -16.57
C SER A 299 5.09 13.62 -17.08
N ARG A 300 4.69 12.96 -18.18
CA ARG A 300 3.32 13.06 -18.70
C ARG A 300 2.31 12.48 -17.70
N VAL A 301 2.55 11.28 -17.18
CA VAL A 301 1.67 10.63 -16.21
C VAL A 301 1.49 11.49 -14.95
N VAL A 302 2.58 12.02 -14.40
CA VAL A 302 2.52 12.91 -13.22
C VAL A 302 1.69 14.17 -13.51
N LYS A 303 1.93 14.79 -14.67
CA LYS A 303 1.20 16.00 -15.06
C LYS A 303 -0.29 15.74 -15.22
N GLU A 304 -0.68 14.75 -16.02
CA GLU A 304 -2.09 14.42 -16.27
C GLU A 304 -2.78 13.94 -14.99
N GLY A 305 -2.08 13.17 -14.17
CA GLY A 305 -2.52 12.72 -12.86
C GLY A 305 -2.84 13.87 -11.91
N SER A 306 -1.92 14.83 -11.78
CA SER A 306 -2.13 16.01 -10.94
C SER A 306 -3.26 16.89 -11.47
N GLU A 307 -3.36 17.10 -12.79
CA GLU A 307 -4.47 17.86 -13.39
C GLU A 307 -5.84 17.24 -13.07
N LYS A 308 -5.98 15.91 -13.24
CA LYS A 308 -7.21 15.17 -12.91
C LYS A 308 -7.53 15.24 -11.41
N ALA A 309 -6.54 14.99 -10.55
CA ALA A 309 -6.71 15.01 -9.10
C ALA A 309 -7.09 16.41 -8.59
N ARG A 310 -6.40 17.45 -9.06
CA ARG A 310 -6.68 18.85 -8.70
C ARG A 310 -8.06 19.29 -9.18
N ALA A 311 -8.51 18.90 -10.36
CA ALA A 311 -9.86 19.23 -10.82
C ALA A 311 -10.96 18.75 -9.84
N SER A 312 -10.78 17.57 -9.24
CA SER A 312 -11.65 17.08 -8.16
C SER A 312 -11.41 17.84 -6.86
N ALA A 313 -10.16 18.01 -6.44
CA ALA A 313 -9.82 18.58 -5.15
C ALA A 313 -10.16 20.07 -5.03
N SER A 314 -9.88 20.88 -6.07
CA SER A 314 -10.19 22.31 -6.09
C SER A 314 -11.71 22.56 -6.07
N ARG A 315 -12.51 21.65 -6.65
CA ARG A 315 -13.97 21.71 -6.53
C ARG A 315 -14.39 21.52 -5.06
N THR A 316 -13.87 20.47 -4.42
CA THR A 316 -14.17 20.21 -3.01
C THR A 316 -13.75 21.36 -2.12
N ILE A 317 -12.54 21.92 -2.29
CA ILE A 317 -12.08 23.06 -1.50
C ILE A 317 -12.96 24.29 -1.68
N ARG A 318 -13.37 24.62 -2.91
CA ARG A 318 -14.27 25.76 -3.14
C ARG A 318 -15.58 25.60 -2.37
N GLU A 319 -16.21 24.45 -2.48
CA GLU A 319 -17.45 24.13 -1.78
C GLU A 319 -17.27 24.10 -0.25
N VAL A 320 -16.17 23.51 0.26
CA VAL A 320 -15.81 23.56 1.68
C VAL A 320 -15.65 25.00 2.16
N ARG A 321 -14.97 25.86 1.39
CA ARG A 321 -14.75 27.26 1.76
C ARG A 321 -16.07 28.02 1.85
N GLU A 322 -16.98 27.79 0.91
CA GLU A 322 -18.33 28.37 0.92
C GLU A 322 -19.13 27.90 2.14
N ILE A 323 -19.10 26.60 2.46
CA ILE A 323 -19.76 26.01 3.64
C ILE A 323 -19.23 26.62 4.95
N ILE A 324 -17.90 26.78 5.06
CA ILE A 324 -17.27 27.40 6.23
C ILE A 324 -17.61 28.89 6.34
N GLY A 325 -17.96 29.53 5.23
CA GLY A 325 -18.36 30.94 5.17
C GLY A 325 -17.26 31.90 4.73
N TYR A 326 -16.20 31.42 4.07
CA TYR A 326 -15.22 32.31 3.43
C TYR A 326 -15.87 33.05 2.26
N LYS A 327 -16.00 34.37 2.38
CA LYS A 327 -16.55 35.27 1.36
C LYS A 327 -15.51 36.30 0.94
N THR A 328 -15.48 36.64 -0.35
CA THR A 328 -14.70 37.76 -0.86
C THR A 328 -15.39 39.07 -0.50
N PHE A 329 -14.63 40.08 -0.08
CA PHE A 329 -15.13 41.44 0.19
C PHE A 329 -14.76 42.40 -0.94
#